data_AF-A0A349K540-F1
#
_entry.id   AF-A0A349K540-F1
#
_cell.length_a   1.000
_cell.length_b   1.000
_cell.length_c   1.000
_cell.angle_alpha   90.00
_cell.angle_beta   90.00
_cell.angle_gamma   90.00
#
_symmetry.space_group_name_H-M   'P 1'
#
loop_
_entity.id
_entity.type
_entity.pdbx_description
1 polymer ?
#
loop_
_entity_poly.entity_id
_entity_poly.type
_entity_poly.pdbx_seq_one_letter_code
_entity_poly.pdbx_strand_id
1 'polypeptide(L)'
;MLPSLYRAALLLSCSPLLAHPVPDSPQWLTYSGNKGPGKGRHIVLISADQEYRSEQSMPMMAGILSRHHGFDCTILFGVNDKGEVDPTMP
;
A
#
# COMPACT_ATOMS: atom_id res chain seq x y z
N MET A 1 30.48 -16.16 43.22
CA MET A 1 30.10 -17.03 42.07
C MET A 1 28.68 -17.52 42.38
N LEU A 2 27.57 -16.95 41.92
CA LEU A 2 27.21 -16.15 40.73
C LEU A 2 26.04 -15.19 41.08
N PRO A 3 25.95 -13.99 40.48
CA PRO A 3 24.69 -13.26 40.37
C PRO A 3 24.39 -13.01 38.88
N SER A 4 23.31 -13.55 38.31
CA SER A 4 22.74 -13.03 37.05
C SER A 4 21.68 -13.98 36.52
N LEU A 5 20.40 -13.80 36.85
CA LEU A 5 19.33 -14.43 36.04
C LEU A 5 18.03 -13.64 35.89
N TYR A 6 17.92 -12.39 36.36
CA TYR A 6 16.74 -11.56 36.06
C TYR A 6 17.12 -10.36 35.19
N ARG A 7 17.46 -10.64 33.93
CA ARG A 7 17.31 -9.65 32.85
C ARG A 7 16.03 -10.01 32.12
N ALA A 8 14.92 -9.45 32.60
CA ALA A 8 13.65 -9.47 31.88
C ALA A 8 13.89 -8.84 30.50
N ALA A 9 13.96 -9.68 29.47
CA ALA A 9 13.95 -9.23 28.10
C ALA A 9 12.54 -8.71 27.81
N LEU A 10 12.34 -7.41 28.00
CA LEU A 10 11.19 -6.71 27.47
C LEU A 10 11.28 -6.83 25.95
N LEU A 11 10.57 -7.81 25.39
CA LEU A 11 10.36 -7.94 23.96
C LEU A 11 9.62 -6.66 23.51
N LEU A 12 10.38 -5.67 23.05
CA LEU A 12 9.85 -4.56 22.28
C LEU A 12 9.21 -5.17 21.03
N SER A 13 7.89 -5.43 21.07
CA SER A 13 7.11 -5.75 19.89
C SER A 13 7.15 -4.52 19.00
N CYS A 14 8.08 -4.50 18.05
CA CYS A 14 8.18 -3.48 17.02
C CYS A 14 6.90 -3.54 16.19
N SER A 15 5.89 -2.77 16.59
CA SER A 15 4.68 -2.60 15.80
C SER A 15 5.07 -1.77 14.58
N PRO A 16 4.81 -2.25 13.34
CA PRO A 16 5.23 -1.54 12.14
C PRO A 16 4.30 -0.35 11.90
N LEU A 17 4.46 0.71 12.70
CA LEU A 17 3.66 1.94 12.62
C LEU A 17 3.88 2.68 11.29
N LEU A 18 4.84 2.23 10.49
CA LEU A 18 5.26 2.82 9.22
C LEU A 18 5.03 1.91 8.01
N ALA A 19 4.59 0.65 8.21
CA ALA A 19 4.32 -0.23 7.08
C ALA A 19 2.97 0.13 6.44
N HIS A 20 2.91 -0.01 5.13
CA HIS A 20 1.66 0.09 4.39
C HIS A 20 0.66 -0.98 4.92
N PRO A 21 -0.64 -0.68 5.07
CA PRO A 21 -1.62 -1.63 5.64
C PRO A 21 -1.86 -2.87 4.78
N VAL A 22 -1.46 -2.85 3.52
CA VAL A 22 -1.56 -3.95 2.55
C VAL A 22 -0.16 -4.51 2.28
N PRO A 23 0.04 -5.84 2.29
CA PRO A 23 1.32 -6.45 1.97
C PRO A 23 1.74 -6.22 0.51
N ASP A 24 3.04 -6.28 0.26
CA ASP A 24 3.59 -6.20 -1.09
C ASP A 24 3.18 -7.40 -1.95
N SER A 25 2.91 -7.15 -3.23
CA SER A 25 2.50 -8.16 -4.20
C SER A 25 2.83 -7.68 -5.61
N PRO A 26 3.14 -8.58 -6.55
CA PRO A 26 3.29 -8.21 -7.96
C PRO A 26 1.96 -7.82 -8.62
N GLN A 27 0.81 -8.09 -8.00
CA GLN A 27 -0.52 -7.88 -8.59
C GLN A 27 -1.09 -6.47 -8.38
N TRP A 28 -0.47 -5.66 -7.52
CA TRP A 28 -0.94 -4.31 -7.20
C TRP A 28 0.21 -3.39 -6.87
N LEU A 29 -0.08 -2.08 -6.84
CA LEU A 29 0.87 -1.07 -6.37
C LEU A 29 0.41 -0.48 -5.03
N THR A 30 1.36 -0.18 -4.15
CA THR A 30 1.12 0.49 -2.87
C THR A 30 1.91 1.79 -2.80
N TYR A 31 1.30 2.80 -2.18
CA TYR A 31 1.91 4.10 -1.91
C TYR A 31 1.60 4.49 -0.47
N SER A 32 2.62 4.49 0.39
CA SER A 32 2.46 4.87 1.79
C SER A 32 2.18 6.36 1.95
N GLY A 33 1.21 6.67 2.80
CA GLY A 33 0.77 8.03 3.11
C GLY A 33 1.73 8.79 4.02
N ASN A 34 2.07 10.01 3.60
CA ASN A 34 2.82 10.97 4.40
C ASN A 34 1.93 11.68 5.45
N LYS A 35 2.39 12.81 6.01
CA LYS A 35 1.57 13.66 6.87
C LYS A 35 0.51 14.38 6.02
N GLY A 36 -0.69 14.53 6.55
CA GLY A 36 -1.78 15.25 5.88
C GLY A 36 -3.16 14.87 6.43
N PRO A 37 -4.23 15.48 5.90
CA PRO A 37 -5.60 15.21 6.34
C PRO A 37 -6.06 13.77 6.10
N GLY A 38 -5.39 13.04 5.19
CA GLY A 38 -5.64 11.64 4.89
C GLY A 38 -4.93 10.66 5.83
N LYS A 39 -4.14 11.12 6.81
CA LYS A 39 -3.38 10.21 7.68
C LYS A 39 -4.29 9.24 8.42
N GLY A 40 -3.93 7.96 8.39
CA GLY A 40 -4.71 6.89 9.00
C GLY A 40 -5.94 6.47 8.17
N ARG A 41 -6.07 6.97 6.94
CA ARG A 41 -7.07 6.54 5.96
C ARG A 41 -6.37 5.90 4.76
N HIS A 42 -7.05 4.94 4.16
CA HIS A 42 -6.56 4.17 3.04
C HIS A 42 -7.56 4.26 1.88
N ILE A 43 -7.05 4.56 0.69
CA ILE A 43 -7.80 4.61 -0.56
C ILE A 43 -7.41 3.42 -1.42
N VAL A 44 -8.40 2.71 -1.95
CA VAL A 44 -8.20 1.68 -2.98
C VAL A 44 -8.70 2.24 -4.31
N LEU A 45 -7.80 2.34 -5.29
CA LEU A 45 -8.10 2.75 -6.66
C LEU A 45 -8.18 1.51 -7.54
N ILE A 46 -9.29 1.33 -8.24
CA ILE A 46 -9.49 0.21 -9.16
C ILE A 46 -9.29 0.73 -10.59
N SER A 47 -8.31 0.16 -11.27
CA SER A 47 -7.93 0.49 -12.64
C SER A 47 -8.30 -0.66 -13.57
N ALA A 48 -9.45 -0.58 -14.20
CA ALA A 48 -9.92 -1.59 -15.15
C ALA A 48 -10.74 -0.96 -16.29
N ASP A 49 -10.48 0.31 -16.59
CA ASP A 49 -11.17 1.08 -17.61
C ASP A 49 -10.44 1.01 -18.95
N GLN A 50 -11.20 0.94 -20.06
CA GLN A 50 -10.63 0.88 -21.40
C GLN A 50 -10.35 2.24 -22.01
N GLU A 51 -11.19 3.22 -21.67
CA GLU A 51 -11.32 4.45 -22.41
C GLU A 51 -10.22 5.45 -22.03
N TYR A 52 -9.83 5.50 -20.75
CA TYR A 52 -8.95 6.54 -20.21
C TYR A 52 -7.60 6.03 -19.69
N ARG A 53 -7.26 4.75 -19.95
CA ARG A 53 -5.98 4.13 -19.54
C ARG A 53 -5.73 4.37 -18.05
N SER A 54 -6.68 3.92 -17.22
CA SER A 54 -6.62 4.07 -15.77
C SER A 54 -5.31 3.52 -15.16
N GLU A 55 -4.65 2.60 -15.86
CA GLU A 55 -3.45 1.88 -15.41
C GLU A 55 -2.26 2.84 -15.30
N GLN A 56 -2.32 3.96 -16.03
CA GLN A 56 -1.31 5.01 -15.99
C GLN A 56 -1.75 6.16 -15.07
N SER A 57 -3.03 6.56 -15.15
CA SER A 57 -3.52 7.73 -14.42
C SER A 57 -3.73 7.48 -12.92
N MET A 58 -4.23 6.30 -12.53
CA MET A 58 -4.47 5.96 -11.12
C MET A 58 -3.18 5.88 -10.29
N PRO A 59 -2.06 5.29 -10.77
CA PRO A 59 -0.79 5.37 -10.04
C PRO A 59 -0.28 6.80 -9.85
N MET A 60 -0.45 7.67 -10.86
CA MET A 60 -0.10 9.09 -10.71
C MET A 60 -0.98 9.79 -9.68
N MET A 61 -2.29 9.54 -9.71
CA MET A 61 -3.24 10.05 -8.72
C MET A 61 -2.91 9.58 -7.30
N ALA A 62 -2.65 8.29 -7.10
CA ALA A 62 -2.20 7.73 -5.83
C ALA A 62 -0.91 8.41 -5.34
N GLY A 63 0.03 8.68 -6.25
CA GLY A 63 1.25 9.42 -5.95
C GLY A 63 0.98 10.84 -5.44
N ILE A 64 -0.06 11.52 -5.94
CA ILE A 64 -0.46 12.86 -5.46
C ILE A 64 -1.14 12.73 -4.09
N LEU A 65 -2.11 11.83 -3.96
CA LEU A 65 -2.88 11.61 -2.73
C LEU A 65 -2.00 11.18 -1.55
N SER A 66 -1.06 10.27 -1.78
CA SER A 66 -0.13 9.80 -0.76
C SER A 66 0.87 10.87 -0.33
N ARG A 67 1.49 11.57 -1.28
CA ARG A 67 2.54 12.56 -0.98
C ARG A 67 1.99 13.85 -0.39
N HIS A 68 0.91 14.39 -0.94
CA HIS A 68 0.40 15.71 -0.58
C HIS A 68 -0.73 15.67 0.45
N HIS A 69 -1.48 14.57 0.52
CA HIS A 69 -2.64 14.47 1.42
C HIS A 69 -2.49 13.41 2.51
N GLY A 70 -1.49 12.53 2.43
CA GLY A 70 -1.15 11.59 3.49
C GLY A 70 -2.01 10.32 3.54
N PHE A 71 -2.74 10.01 2.47
CA PHE A 71 -3.48 8.76 2.34
C PHE A 71 -2.54 7.61 2.01
N ASP A 72 -2.69 6.48 2.69
CA ASP A 72 -2.20 5.22 2.12
C ASP A 72 -3.03 4.93 0.86
N CYS A 73 -2.40 4.45 -0.21
CA CYS A 73 -3.10 4.15 -1.45
C CYS A 73 -2.68 2.77 -1.98
N THR A 74 -3.67 1.99 -2.43
CA THR A 74 -3.45 0.76 -3.20
C THR A 74 -4.11 0.90 -4.56
N ILE A 75 -3.41 0.50 -5.61
CA ILE A 75 -3.92 0.46 -6.97
C ILE A 75 -4.07 -1.00 -7.38
N LEU A 76 -5.29 -1.40 -7.71
CA LEU A 76 -5.62 -2.70 -8.28
C LEU A 76 -5.80 -2.55 -9.79
N PHE A 77 -5.42 -3.59 -10.54
CA PHE A 77 -5.52 -3.60 -11.99
C PHE A 77 -6.48 -4.69 -12.46
N GLY A 78 -7.23 -4.41 -13.54
CA GLY A 78 -7.86 -5.45 -14.34
C GLY A 78 -6.78 -6.34 -14.95
N VAL A 79 -6.89 -7.65 -14.73
CA VAL A 79 -5.91 -8.63 -15.21
C VAL A 79 -6.61 -9.76 -15.96
N ASN A 80 -5.90 -10.34 -16.93
CA ASN A 80 -6.35 -11.53 -17.63
C ASN A 80 -6.05 -12.83 -16.83
N ASP A 81 -6.42 -13.99 -17.38
CA ASP A 81 -6.21 -15.30 -16.75
C ASP A 81 -4.72 -15.65 -16.51
N LYS A 82 -3.80 -14.93 -17.15
CA LYS A 82 -2.35 -15.07 -16.96
C LYS A 82 -1.80 -14.12 -15.88
N GLY A 83 -2.64 -13.26 -15.31
CA GLY A 83 -2.26 -12.23 -14.34
C GLY A 83 -1.58 -11.01 -14.97
N GLU A 84 -1.70 -10.82 -16.28
CA GLU A 84 -1.17 -9.65 -16.98
C GLU A 84 -2.20 -8.52 -16.94
N VAL A 85 -1.74 -7.27 -16.80
CA VAL A 85 -2.63 -6.10 -16.85
C VAL A 85 -3.23 -6.00 -18.25
N ASP A 86 -4.55 -6.20 -18.31
CA ASP A 86 -5.31 -6.19 -19.53
C ASP A 86 -6.68 -5.54 -19.25
N PRO A 87 -6.85 -4.26 -19.60
CA PRO A 87 -8.13 -3.62 -19.36
C PRO A 87 -9.22 -4.15 -20.29
N THR A 88 -8.93 -5.01 -21.30
CA THR A 88 -9.89 -5.38 -22.37
C THR A 88 -10.80 -6.54 -21.99
N MET A 89 -10.53 -7.11 -20.82
CA MET A 89 -11.30 -8.21 -20.27
C MET A 89 -12.74 -7.74 -19.95
N PRO A 90 -13.76 -8.55 -20.27
CA PRO A 90 -15.17 -8.22 -20.06
C PRO A 90 -15.58 -8.21 -18.58
#